data_AF-A0A1Y1W0Z0-F1
#
_entry.id   AF-A0A1Y1W0Z0-F1
#
_cell.length_a   1.000
_cell.length_b   1.000
_cell.length_c   1.000
_cell.angle_alpha   90.00
_cell.angle_beta   90.00
_cell.angle_gamma   90.00
#
_symmetry.space_group_name_H-M   'P 1'
#
loop_
_entity.id
_entity.type
_entity.pdbx_description
1 polymer ?
#
loop_
_entity_poly.entity_id
_entity_poly.type
_entity_poly.pdbx_seq_one_letter_code
_entity_poly.pdbx_strand_id
1 'polypeptide(L)'
;MAGGQVWEDETLAEWPEDDYRLFAGNLGPDVTTEMLEQVFGKFPTMQRALVVVEKKSGKSKGYGFLSFASPDDFLAAWREFNGKYVGSRPIMLRKSTWKKRDADIRKVKRLDKRAFIEFKSRRK
;
A
#
# COMPACT_ATOMS: atom_id res chain seq x y z
N MET A 1 15.59 -16.80 -8.11
CA MET A 1 14.28 -16.40 -8.66
C MET A 1 13.44 -15.90 -7.49
N ALA A 2 13.33 -14.59 -7.29
CA ALA A 2 12.55 -14.03 -6.19
C ALA A 2 11.10 -13.84 -6.65
N GLY A 3 10.19 -14.56 -6.01
CA GLY A 3 8.82 -14.81 -6.43
C GLY A 3 7.98 -13.57 -6.72
N GLY A 4 7.49 -13.48 -7.96
CA GLY A 4 6.25 -12.79 -8.27
C GLY A 4 5.10 -13.65 -7.78
N GLN A 5 4.73 -13.51 -6.51
CA GLN A 5 3.49 -14.11 -6.02
C GLN A 5 2.33 -13.34 -6.65
N VAL A 6 1.71 -13.96 -7.66
CA VAL A 6 0.42 -13.55 -8.19
C VAL A 6 -0.60 -13.98 -7.14
N TRP A 7 -1.15 -13.01 -6.44
CA TRP A 7 -2.21 -13.25 -5.45
C TRP A 7 -3.51 -13.35 -6.23
N GLU A 8 -4.03 -14.56 -6.34
CA GLU A 8 -5.25 -14.90 -7.06
C GLU A 8 -6.35 -15.12 -6.01
N ASP A 9 -6.85 -14.02 -5.44
CA ASP A 9 -8.07 -14.03 -4.64
C ASP A 9 -9.21 -13.51 -5.52
N GLU A 10 -10.34 -14.23 -5.59
CA GLU A 10 -11.54 -13.86 -6.35
C GLU A 10 -12.06 -12.44 -6.01
N THR A 11 -11.79 -11.94 -4.81
CA THR A 11 -12.13 -10.57 -4.39
C THR A 11 -11.22 -9.49 -5.00
N LEU A 12 -10.15 -9.87 -5.70
CA LEU A 12 -9.28 -8.97 -6.47
C LEU A 12 -9.78 -8.78 -7.92
N ALA A 13 -10.80 -9.54 -8.35
CA ALA A 13 -11.39 -9.43 -9.68
C ALA A 13 -12.27 -8.18 -9.85
N GLU A 14 -12.79 -7.61 -8.76
CA GLU A 14 -13.63 -6.40 -8.78
C GLU A 14 -12.84 -5.09 -8.59
N TRP A 15 -11.51 -5.14 -8.70
CA TRP A 15 -10.67 -3.97 -8.49
C TRP A 15 -10.39 -3.27 -9.81
N PRO A 16 -10.54 -1.94 -9.89
CA PRO A 16 -10.38 -1.20 -11.14
C PRO A 16 -9.00 -1.46 -11.78
N GLU A 17 -8.99 -1.74 -13.08
CA GLU A 17 -7.77 -2.15 -13.80
C GLU A 17 -6.69 -1.06 -13.87
N ASP A 18 -7.05 0.18 -13.55
CA ASP A 18 -6.22 1.39 -13.68
C ASP A 18 -5.73 1.95 -12.32
N ASP A 19 -5.75 1.13 -11.28
CA ASP A 19 -5.44 1.56 -9.91
C ASP A 19 -3.99 1.33 -9.45
N TYR A 20 -3.59 2.10 -8.42
CA TYR A 20 -2.28 2.01 -7.78
C TYR A 20 -2.36 1.11 -6.55
N ARG A 21 -1.87 -0.12 -6.70
CA ARG A 21 -1.92 -1.13 -5.63
C ARG A 21 -0.71 -1.11 -4.71
N LEU A 22 -0.95 -0.85 -3.43
CA LEU A 22 0.04 -0.88 -2.37
C LEU A 22 -0.08 -2.19 -1.60
N PHE A 23 1.02 -2.92 -1.50
CA PHE A 23 1.11 -4.11 -0.69
C PHE A 23 1.40 -3.70 0.75
N ALA A 24 0.56 -4.07 1.70
CA ALA A 24 0.80 -3.91 3.12
C ALA A 24 1.24 -5.24 3.71
N GLY A 25 2.51 -5.40 4.03
CA GLY A 25 3.06 -6.56 4.73
C GLY A 25 3.32 -6.28 6.21
N ASN A 26 3.68 -7.33 6.95
CA ASN A 26 4.00 -7.26 8.39
C ASN A 26 2.84 -6.75 9.26
N LEU A 27 1.60 -6.98 8.82
CA LEU A 27 0.41 -6.66 9.60
C LEU A 27 0.29 -7.60 10.81
N GLY A 28 -0.18 -7.04 11.93
CA GLY A 28 -0.56 -7.85 13.09
C GLY A 28 -1.88 -8.57 12.85
N PRO A 29 -2.17 -9.65 13.61
CA PRO A 29 -3.48 -10.32 13.62
C PRO A 29 -4.64 -9.40 14.02
N ASP A 30 -4.30 -8.31 14.70
CA ASP A 30 -5.23 -7.26 15.13
C ASP A 30 -5.60 -6.29 14.00
N VAL A 31 -4.86 -6.28 12.89
CA VAL A 31 -5.12 -5.35 11.79
C VAL A 31 -6.15 -5.93 10.84
N THR A 32 -7.29 -5.25 10.76
CA THR A 32 -8.41 -5.57 9.86
C THR A 32 -8.49 -4.60 8.69
N THR A 33 -9.33 -4.96 7.71
CA THR A 33 -9.62 -4.08 6.57
C THR A 33 -10.14 -2.73 7.04
N GLU A 34 -11.07 -2.69 8.00
CA GLU A 34 -11.61 -1.45 8.56
C GLU A 34 -10.51 -0.56 9.15
N MET A 35 -9.54 -1.14 9.86
CA MET A 35 -8.45 -0.35 10.45
C MET A 35 -7.53 0.24 9.38
N LEU A 36 -7.26 -0.52 8.29
CA LEU A 36 -6.59 0.05 7.12
C LEU A 36 -7.43 1.17 6.50
N GLU A 37 -8.73 0.97 6.29
CA GLU A 37 -9.63 2.00 5.74
C GLU A 37 -9.69 3.25 6.59
N GLN A 38 -9.67 3.15 7.92
CA GLN A 38 -9.62 4.32 8.80
C GLN A 38 -8.28 5.06 8.70
N VAL A 39 -7.17 4.32 8.65
CA VAL A 39 -5.82 4.90 8.58
C VAL A 39 -5.58 5.58 7.23
N PHE A 40 -5.96 4.92 6.15
CA PHE A 40 -5.76 5.39 4.78
C PHE A 40 -6.94 6.23 4.27
N GLY A 41 -8.08 6.26 4.96
CA GLY A 41 -9.25 7.08 4.63
C GLY A 41 -9.03 8.58 4.76
N LYS A 42 -7.86 8.99 5.31
CA LYS A 42 -7.38 10.37 5.21
C LYS A 42 -7.05 10.78 3.77
N PHE A 43 -6.81 9.82 2.88
CA PHE A 43 -6.54 10.06 1.46
C PHE A 43 -7.84 9.93 0.66
N PRO A 44 -8.30 10.99 -0.02
CA PRO A 44 -9.56 10.98 -0.75
C PRO A 44 -9.51 10.11 -2.02
N THR A 45 -8.30 9.77 -2.48
CA THR A 45 -8.09 8.93 -3.66
C THR A 45 -7.96 7.45 -3.32
N MET A 46 -8.08 7.07 -2.04
CA MET A 46 -8.20 5.68 -1.63
C MET A 46 -9.48 5.08 -2.25
N GLN A 47 -9.31 4.02 -3.04
CA GLN A 47 -10.42 3.32 -3.68
C GLN A 47 -10.88 2.14 -2.83
N ARG A 48 -9.93 1.34 -2.32
CA ARG A 48 -10.25 0.12 -1.56
C ARG A 48 -9.08 -0.33 -0.69
N ALA A 49 -9.37 -0.87 0.49
CA ALA A 49 -8.43 -1.69 1.25
C ALA A 49 -8.95 -3.12 1.37
N LEU A 50 -8.03 -4.07 1.54
CA LEU A 50 -8.36 -5.43 1.90
C LEU A 50 -7.22 -6.07 2.67
N VAL A 51 -7.48 -6.55 3.89
CA VAL A 51 -6.55 -7.44 4.60
C VAL A 51 -6.80 -8.87 4.17
N VAL A 52 -5.73 -9.58 3.82
CA VAL A 52 -5.83 -10.99 3.46
C VAL A 52 -5.81 -11.83 4.74
N VAL A 53 -6.94 -12.49 4.97
CA VAL A 53 -7.14 -13.42 6.06
C VAL A 53 -7.16 -14.85 5.52
N GLU A 54 -6.62 -15.79 6.30
CA GLU A 54 -6.66 -17.19 5.94
C GLU A 54 -8.08 -17.75 6.15
N LYS A 55 -8.77 -18.12 5.05
CA LYS A 55 -10.14 -18.68 5.10
C LYS A 55 -10.30 -19.90 6.01
N LYS A 56 -9.24 -20.69 6.24
CA LYS A 56 -9.27 -21.89 7.10
C LYS A 56 -9.19 -21.57 8.59
N SER A 57 -8.36 -20.62 8.99
CA SER A 57 -8.14 -20.29 10.41
C SER A 57 -8.81 -18.98 10.85
N GLY A 58 -9.34 -18.19 9.92
CA GLY A 58 -9.82 -16.83 10.18
C GLY A 58 -8.72 -15.84 10.62
N LYS A 59 -7.46 -16.28 10.66
CA LYS A 59 -6.32 -15.47 11.11
C LYS A 59 -5.79 -14.63 9.95
N SER A 60 -5.49 -13.36 10.21
CA SER A 60 -4.81 -12.52 9.21
C SER A 60 -3.51 -13.21 8.80
N LYS A 61 -3.22 -13.27 7.49
CA LYS A 61 -1.92 -13.75 7.03
C LYS A 61 -0.79 -12.73 7.25
N GLY A 62 -1.09 -11.61 7.90
CA GLY A 62 -0.15 -10.53 8.16
C GLY A 62 0.19 -9.72 6.92
N TYR A 63 -0.67 -9.73 5.90
CA TYR A 63 -0.57 -8.83 4.76
C TYR A 63 -1.95 -8.44 4.21
N GLY A 64 -1.96 -7.38 3.42
CA GLY A 64 -3.13 -6.78 2.78
C GLY A 64 -2.74 -5.97 1.56
N PHE A 65 -3.76 -5.46 0.88
CA PHE A 65 -3.65 -4.66 -0.32
C PHE A 65 -4.46 -3.38 -0.17
N LEU A 66 -3.96 -2.30 -0.74
CA LEU A 66 -4.64 -1.01 -0.81
C LEU A 66 -4.63 -0.57 -2.26
N SER A 67 -5.71 0.04 -2.73
CA SER A 67 -5.83 0.61 -4.07
C SER A 67 -6.11 2.10 -3.96
N PHE A 68 -5.38 2.87 -4.77
CA PHE A 68 -5.51 4.31 -4.88
C PHE A 68 -5.75 4.70 -6.33
N ALA A 69 -6.55 5.74 -6.55
CA ALA A 69 -6.77 6.33 -7.87
C ALA A 69 -5.60 7.22 -8.31
N SER A 70 -4.87 7.83 -7.36
CA SER A 70 -3.74 8.71 -7.64
C SER A 70 -2.40 8.15 -7.17
N PRO A 71 -1.35 8.30 -7.98
CA PRO A 71 0.00 7.88 -7.61
C PRO A 71 0.62 8.76 -6.52
N ASP A 72 0.18 10.03 -6.42
CA ASP A 72 0.71 10.99 -5.46
C ASP A 72 0.32 10.62 -4.03
N ASP A 73 -0.98 10.42 -3.78
CA ASP A 73 -1.47 9.89 -2.50
C ASP A 73 -0.92 8.51 -2.20
N PHE A 74 -0.82 7.63 -3.21
CA PHE A 74 -0.17 6.33 -3.04
C PHE A 74 1.24 6.46 -2.46
N LEU A 75 2.04 7.41 -2.98
CA LEU A 75 3.41 7.62 -2.49
C LEU A 75 3.44 8.35 -1.15
N ALA A 76 2.54 9.31 -0.93
CA ALA A 76 2.41 10.00 0.35
C ALA A 76 2.02 9.00 1.45
N ALA A 77 1.01 8.18 1.21
CA ALA A 77 0.59 7.09 2.08
C ALA A 77 1.71 6.08 2.31
N TRP A 78 2.40 5.67 1.24
CA TRP A 78 3.57 4.80 1.35
C TRP A 78 4.65 5.42 2.23
N ARG A 79 5.02 6.69 2.04
CA ARG A 79 6.10 7.34 2.82
C ARG A 79 5.70 7.60 4.26
N GLU A 80 4.46 8.01 4.51
CA GLU A 80 3.97 8.38 5.83
C GLU A 80 3.70 7.15 6.70
N PHE A 81 3.17 6.08 6.11
CA PHE A 81 2.76 4.88 6.84
C PHE A 81 3.74 3.72 6.74
N ASN A 82 4.68 3.69 5.78
CA ASN A 82 5.68 2.62 5.75
C ASN A 82 6.61 2.70 6.97
N GLY A 83 6.57 1.67 7.81
CA GLY A 83 7.33 1.58 9.06
C GLY A 83 6.61 2.19 10.27
N LYS A 84 5.38 2.70 10.12
CA LYS A 84 4.54 3.11 11.26
C LYS A 84 3.96 1.91 11.96
N TYR A 85 3.77 2.01 13.28
CA TYR A 85 3.05 1.00 14.04
C TYR A 85 1.55 1.09 13.75
N VAL A 86 0.97 0.02 13.23
CA VAL A 86 -0.48 -0.15 13.03
C VAL A 86 -0.89 -1.37 13.85
N GLY A 87 -1.61 -1.13 14.94
CA GLY A 87 -1.86 -2.14 15.97
C GLY A 87 -0.56 -2.53 16.68
N SER A 88 -0.28 -3.84 16.77
CA SER A 88 0.87 -4.37 17.53
C SER A 88 2.20 -4.43 16.74
N ARG A 89 2.21 -4.17 15.43
CA ARG A 89 3.41 -4.33 14.58
C ARG A 89 3.58 -3.17 13.60
N PRO A 90 4.82 -2.86 13.17
CA PRO A 90 5.04 -1.85 12.15
C PRO A 90 4.59 -2.35 10.78
N ILE A 91 3.70 -1.62 10.12
CA ILE A 91 3.25 -1.93 8.76
C ILE A 91 4.39 -1.71 7.77
N MET A 92 4.64 -2.71 6.92
CA MET A 92 5.61 -2.60 5.81
C MET A 92 4.86 -2.43 4.51
N LEU A 93 4.84 -1.21 3.99
CA LEU A 93 4.21 -0.96 2.71
C LEU A 93 5.23 -1.19 1.58
N ARG A 94 4.84 -1.92 0.54
CA ARG A 94 5.65 -2.18 -0.66
C ARG A 94 4.83 -1.86 -1.91
N LYS A 95 5.54 -1.58 -2.99
CA LYS A 95 4.96 -1.37 -4.30
C LYS A 95 4.53 -2.73 -4.84
N SER A 96 3.24 -2.91 -5.13
CA SER A 96 2.75 -4.16 -5.69
C SER A 96 3.03 -4.18 -7.19
N THR A 97 3.62 -5.28 -7.69
CA THR A 97 4.00 -5.43 -9.11
C THR A 97 2.81 -5.92 -9.94
N TRP A 98 1.66 -5.25 -9.83
CA TRP A 98 0.53 -5.55 -10.72
C TRP A 98 0.77 -4.94 -12.10
N LYS A 99 0.40 -5.71 -13.12
CA LYS A 99 1.11 -5.89 -14.40
C LYS A 99 1.08 -4.72 -15.41
N LYS A 100 0.67 -3.49 -15.05
CA LYS A 100 0.45 -2.43 -16.07
C LYS A 100 1.04 -1.03 -15.83
N ARG A 101 1.60 -0.70 -14.64
CA ARG A 101 2.08 0.68 -14.38
C ARG A 101 3.39 0.83 -13.59
N ASP A 102 4.36 -0.08 -13.79
CA ASP A 102 5.69 0.08 -13.18
C ASP A 102 6.40 1.39 -13.62
N ALA A 103 6.12 1.89 -14.82
CA ALA A 103 6.69 3.13 -15.36
C ALA A 103 6.24 4.40 -14.61
N ASP A 104 4.97 4.48 -14.23
CA ASP A 104 4.40 5.66 -13.57
C ASP A 104 4.94 5.80 -12.13
N ILE A 105 4.97 4.68 -11.41
CA ILE A 105 5.56 4.59 -10.07
C ILE A 105 7.07 4.94 -10.05
N ARG A 106 7.82 4.60 -11.11
CA ARG A 106 9.23 5.01 -11.27
C ARG A 106 9.38 6.52 -11.45
N LYS A 107 8.44 7.17 -12.15
CA LYS A 107 8.45 8.63 -12.38
C LYS A 107 8.24 9.37 -11.07
N VAL A 108 7.27 8.94 -10.25
CA VAL A 108 7.02 9.61 -8.97
C VAL A 108 8.18 9.41 -7.99
N LYS A 109 8.85 8.25 -8.01
CA LYS A 109 10.08 8.02 -7.21
C LYS A 109 11.18 9.05 -7.52
N ARG A 110 11.23 9.55 -8.75
CA ARG A 110 12.20 10.56 -9.20
C ARG A 110 11.82 11.97 -8.74
N LEU A 111 10.53 12.26 -8.67
CA LEU A 111 9.98 13.53 -8.17
C LEU A 111 10.11 13.64 -6.65
N ASP A 112 9.80 12.56 -5.94
CA ASP A 112 9.91 12.47 -4.48
C ASP A 112 11.34 12.73 -3.98
N LYS A 113 12.33 12.16 -4.68
CA LYS A 113 13.76 12.37 -4.36
C LYS A 113 14.17 13.83 -4.51
N ARG A 114 13.61 14.55 -5.47
CA ARG A 114 13.83 15.99 -5.69
C ARG A 114 13.16 16.83 -4.60
N ALA A 115 11.88 16.57 -4.32
CA ALA A 115 11.13 17.26 -3.29
C ALA A 115 11.74 17.07 -1.89
N PHE A 116 12.25 15.88 -1.57
CA PHE A 116 12.93 15.62 -0.30
C PHE A 116 14.26 16.37 -0.17
N ILE A 117 15.05 16.46 -1.25
CA ILE A 117 16.29 17.25 -1.26
C ILE A 117 15.98 18.73 -1.08
N GLU A 118 14.96 19.25 -1.77
CA GLU A 118 14.54 20.65 -1.66
C GLU A 118 13.98 20.98 -0.26
N PHE A 119 13.18 20.08 0.33
CA PHE A 119 12.65 20.25 1.68
C PHE A 119 13.76 20.30 2.73
N LYS A 120 14.80 19.47 2.59
CA LYS A 120 15.96 19.50 3.48
C LYS A 120 16.81 20.77 3.28
N SER A 121 16.72 21.40 2.10
CA SER A 121 17.42 22.66 1.80
C SER A 121 16.71 23.89 2.34
N ARG A 122 15.37 23.86 2.49
CA ARG A 122 14.56 24.98 2.99
C ARG A 122 14.51 25.12 4.52
N ARG A 123 14.94 24.10 5.27
CA ARG A 123 15.03 24.13 6.75
C ARG A 123 16.45 24.46 7.26
N LYS A 124 17.26 25.16 6.49
CA LYS A 124 18.58 25.64 6.91
C LYS A 124 18.66 27.15 6.83
#